data_AF-A0A956MFT0-F1
#
_entry.id   AF-A0A956MFT0-F1
#
_cell.length_a   1.000
_cell.length_b   1.000
_cell.length_c   1.000
_cell.angle_alpha   90.00
_cell.angle_beta   90.00
_cell.angle_gamma   90.00
#
_symmetry.space_group_name_H-M   'P 1'
#
loop_
_entity.id
_entity.type
_entity.pdbx_description
1 polymer ?
#
loop_
_entity_poly.entity_id
_entity_poly.type
_entity_poly.pdbx_seq_one_letter_code
_entity_poly.pdbx_strand_id
1 'polypeptide(L)'
;MKTLIKKLLGNRHEREARKLQPLIAEINENAEALSSLPDEQLRAKTDEFRATLAERCRELEDAIADLKERKRHSEDSGERERLSLEISQREEQLKERIEDVLEELLPEAFAVVKEACRRLRGREIVVTGHRLVWDMVPYDVQLLGGIALHRGAVAEMATGEGKTLVATMPLYLNALAGRGAHLVTVNSYLAQRDAEWMNTIYSFLGLTVAVIDQHDPGTPERRAAYRADITYGTNNEFGFDYLRDNMVLSLEQRVQRGHHYAIIDEVDSILIDEAR
;
A
#
# COMPACT_ATOMS: atom_id res chain seq x y z
N MET A 1 -7.12 -43.02 7.25
CA MET A 1 -5.85 -42.64 6.59
C MET A 1 -5.79 -41.14 6.22
N LYS A 2 -6.80 -40.56 5.54
CA LYS A 2 -6.84 -39.13 5.18
C LYS A 2 -6.75 -38.16 6.38
N THR A 3 -7.38 -38.49 7.52
CA THR A 3 -7.39 -37.65 8.74
C THR A 3 -6.06 -37.62 9.48
N LEU A 4 -5.27 -38.70 9.40
CA LEU A 4 -3.95 -38.80 10.03
C LEU A 4 -2.90 -38.04 9.19
N ILE A 5 -2.98 -38.16 7.87
CA ILE A 5 -2.14 -37.42 6.92
C ILE A 5 -2.44 -35.92 6.96
N LYS A 6 -3.72 -35.51 7.12
CA LYS A 6 -4.12 -34.10 7.29
C LYS A 6 -3.63 -33.50 8.63
N LYS A 7 -3.57 -34.30 9.71
CA LYS A 7 -2.97 -33.90 10.99
C LYS A 7 -1.44 -33.81 10.94
N LEU A 8 -0.77 -34.66 10.15
CA LEU A 8 0.69 -34.69 10.03
C LEU A 8 1.24 -33.62 9.05
N LEU A 9 0.55 -33.36 7.94
CA LEU A 9 0.98 -32.40 6.91
C LEU A 9 0.35 -31.02 7.04
N GLY A 10 -0.59 -30.84 7.97
CA GLY A 10 -1.38 -29.62 8.08
C GLY A 10 -2.32 -29.40 6.89
N ASN A 11 -3.20 -28.40 7.04
CA ASN A 11 -4.07 -27.95 5.95
C ASN A 11 -3.27 -27.10 4.93
N ARG A 12 -3.86 -26.74 3.78
CA ARG A 12 -3.17 -25.97 2.73
C ARG A 12 -2.63 -24.64 3.27
N HIS A 13 -3.42 -23.91 4.05
CA HIS A 13 -3.04 -22.62 4.63
C HIS A 13 -1.87 -22.75 5.61
N GLU A 14 -1.88 -23.78 6.47
CA GLU A 14 -0.77 -24.06 7.38
C GLU A 14 0.54 -24.36 6.62
N ARG A 15 0.47 -25.03 5.46
CA ARG A 15 1.65 -25.27 4.63
C ARG A 15 2.16 -24.00 3.97
N GLU A 16 1.27 -23.17 3.42
CA GLU A 16 1.68 -21.89 2.84
C GLU A 16 2.28 -20.98 3.92
N ALA A 17 1.68 -20.89 5.11
CA ALA A 17 2.23 -20.14 6.23
C ALA A 17 3.61 -20.65 6.68
N ARG A 18 3.84 -21.97 6.66
CA ARG A 18 5.16 -22.57 6.94
C ARG A 18 6.22 -22.17 5.93
N LYS A 19 5.87 -22.03 4.65
CA LYS A 19 6.81 -21.57 3.61
C LYS A 19 7.26 -20.12 3.83
N LEU A 20 6.47 -19.32 4.55
CA LEU A 20 6.79 -17.92 4.86
C LEU A 20 7.61 -17.75 6.14
N GLN A 21 7.85 -18.81 6.91
CA GLN A 21 8.64 -18.73 8.14
C GLN A 21 10.07 -18.21 7.92
N PRO A 22 10.80 -18.61 6.86
CA PRO A 22 12.13 -18.03 6.58
C PRO A 22 12.08 -16.52 6.36
N LEU A 23 11.09 -16.05 5.59
CA LEU A 23 10.89 -14.61 5.33
C LEU A 23 10.51 -13.85 6.61
N ILE A 24 9.67 -14.43 7.47
CA ILE A 24 9.33 -13.85 8.78
C ILE A 24 10.57 -13.78 9.68
N ALA A 25 11.41 -14.81 9.68
CA ALA A 25 12.66 -14.81 10.42
C ALA A 25 13.61 -13.71 9.90
N GLU A 26 13.75 -13.57 8.59
CA GLU A 26 14.54 -12.52 7.95
C GLU A 26 14.04 -11.11 8.32
N ILE A 27 12.72 -10.86 8.29
CA ILE A 27 12.12 -9.59 8.75
C ILE A 27 12.52 -9.32 10.22
N ASN A 28 12.44 -10.32 11.08
CA ASN A 28 12.76 -10.18 12.50
C ASN A 28 14.25 -9.93 12.74
N GLU A 29 15.13 -10.63 12.01
CA GLU A 29 16.58 -10.42 12.06
C GLU A 29 16.95 -9.00 11.60
N ASN A 30 16.37 -8.53 10.49
CA ASN A 30 16.53 -7.16 10.02
C ASN A 30 16.02 -6.16 11.07
N ALA A 31 14.86 -6.41 11.69
CA ALA A 31 14.31 -5.51 12.71
C ALA A 31 15.16 -5.44 13.98
N GLU A 32 15.90 -6.50 14.31
CA GLU A 32 16.86 -6.51 15.40
C GLU A 32 18.13 -5.73 15.03
N ALA A 33 18.65 -5.90 13.81
CA ALA A 33 19.79 -5.15 13.30
C ALA A 33 19.53 -3.62 13.30
N LEU A 34 18.31 -3.22 12.92
CA LEU A 34 17.87 -1.82 12.88
C LEU A 34 17.71 -1.18 14.28
N SER A 35 17.61 -1.98 15.35
CA SER A 35 17.39 -1.46 16.72
C SER A 35 18.50 -0.53 17.21
N SER A 36 19.70 -0.68 16.65
CA SER A 36 20.88 0.12 16.99
C SER A 36 20.97 1.46 16.23
N LEU A 37 20.18 1.64 15.16
CA LEU A 37 20.26 2.84 14.33
C LEU A 37 19.62 4.07 15.01
N PRO A 38 20.15 5.28 14.83
CA PRO A 38 19.46 6.52 15.18
C PRO A 38 18.14 6.70 14.41
N ASP A 39 17.19 7.47 14.97
CA ASP A 39 15.88 7.73 14.34
C ASP A 39 16.03 8.30 12.92
N GLU A 40 16.97 9.22 12.71
CA GLU A 40 17.24 9.81 11.40
C GLU A 40 17.66 8.77 10.35
N GLN A 41 18.49 7.79 10.74
CA GLN A 41 18.94 6.73 9.84
C GLN A 41 17.80 5.75 9.53
N LEU A 42 16.95 5.45 10.51
CA LEU A 42 15.77 4.61 10.27
C LEU A 42 14.79 5.29 9.30
N ARG A 43 14.63 6.61 9.39
CA ARG A 43 13.80 7.40 8.45
C ARG A 43 14.42 7.44 7.05
N ALA A 44 15.73 7.57 6.95
CA ALA A 44 16.45 7.60 5.68
C ALA A 44 16.26 6.30 4.87
N LYS A 45 15.92 5.17 5.51
CA LYS A 45 15.58 3.92 4.81
C LYS A 45 14.46 4.11 3.78
N THR A 46 13.46 4.95 4.08
CA THR A 46 12.39 5.29 3.13
C THR A 46 12.95 5.87 1.83
N ASP A 47 13.91 6.80 1.94
CA ASP A 47 14.53 7.46 0.79
C ASP A 47 15.45 6.49 0.02
N GLU A 48 16.17 5.61 0.73
CA GLU A 48 16.97 4.55 0.12
C GLU A 48 16.10 3.58 -0.71
N PHE A 49 14.96 3.16 -0.17
CA PHE A 49 14.03 2.28 -0.89
C PHE A 49 13.42 2.96 -2.11
N ARG A 50 13.00 4.22 -1.98
CA ARG A 50 12.50 5.03 -3.10
C ARG A 50 13.56 5.23 -4.18
N ALA A 51 14.81 5.48 -3.79
CA ALA A 51 15.93 5.61 -4.71
C ALA A 51 16.19 4.29 -5.47
N THR A 52 16.13 3.15 -4.77
CA THR A 52 16.27 1.83 -5.38
C THR A 52 15.16 1.57 -6.41
N LEU A 53 13.90 1.84 -6.07
CA LEU A 53 12.78 1.73 -7.01
C LEU A 53 12.96 2.63 -8.23
N ALA A 54 13.30 3.91 -8.01
CA ALA A 54 13.53 4.88 -9.07
C ALA A 54 14.68 4.46 -10.00
N GLU A 55 15.76 3.93 -9.46
CA GLU A 55 16.88 3.39 -10.26
C GLU A 55 16.45 2.19 -11.09
N ARG A 56 15.83 1.18 -10.46
CA ARG A 56 15.47 -0.10 -11.08
C ARG A 56 14.34 -0.01 -12.09
N CYS A 57 13.53 1.06 -12.02
CA CYS A 57 12.40 1.31 -12.93
C CYS A 57 12.70 2.38 -14.00
N ARG A 58 13.80 3.13 -13.87
CA ARG A 58 14.13 4.30 -14.71
C ARG A 58 14.02 4.03 -16.21
N GLU A 59 14.61 2.94 -16.67
CA GLU A 59 14.64 2.61 -18.10
C GLU A 59 13.23 2.49 -18.70
N LEU A 60 12.33 1.80 -17.99
CA LEU A 60 10.95 1.62 -18.43
C LEU A 60 10.16 2.93 -18.33
N GLU A 61 10.37 3.71 -17.28
CA GLU A 61 9.73 5.02 -17.11
C GLU A 61 10.13 6.01 -18.19
N ASP A 62 11.42 6.12 -18.50
CA ASP A 62 11.96 6.97 -19.56
C ASP A 62 11.44 6.53 -20.94
N ALA A 63 11.40 5.21 -21.20
CA ALA A 63 10.86 4.67 -22.45
C ALA A 63 9.36 4.97 -22.62
N ILE A 64 8.56 4.85 -21.55
CA ILE A 64 7.13 5.21 -21.58
C ILE A 64 6.95 6.71 -21.81
N ALA A 65 7.77 7.54 -21.18
CA ALA A 65 7.72 8.99 -21.35
C ALA A 65 8.03 9.41 -22.81
N ASP A 66 9.07 8.83 -23.42
CA ASP A 66 9.40 9.07 -24.83
C ASP A 66 8.25 8.65 -25.76
N LEU A 67 7.70 7.45 -25.56
CA LEU A 67 6.56 6.96 -26.36
C LEU A 67 5.33 7.86 -26.23
N LYS A 68 5.03 8.36 -25.02
CA LYS A 68 3.92 9.28 -24.76
C LYS A 68 4.13 10.62 -25.46
N GLU A 69 5.35 11.15 -25.45
CA GLU A 69 5.66 12.41 -26.13
C GLU A 69 5.59 12.26 -27.65
N ARG A 70 6.14 11.18 -28.21
CA ARG A 70 6.01 10.86 -29.65
C ARG A 70 4.54 10.73 -30.07
N LYS A 71 3.72 10.06 -29.25
CA LYS A 71 2.27 9.90 -29.51
C LYS A 71 1.54 11.25 -29.50
N ARG A 72 1.95 12.18 -28.65
CA ARG A 72 1.36 13.53 -28.55
C ARG A 72 1.60 14.36 -29.81
N HIS A 73 2.75 14.16 -30.46
CA HIS A 73 3.14 14.90 -31.66
C HIS A 73 2.80 14.21 -32.99
N SER A 74 2.39 12.95 -32.97
CA SER A 74 1.98 12.22 -34.17
C SER A 74 0.62 12.73 -34.69
N GLU A 75 0.59 13.20 -35.93
CA GLU A 75 -0.66 13.50 -36.66
C GLU A 75 -1.26 12.25 -37.33
N ASP A 76 -0.43 11.22 -37.58
CA ASP A 76 -0.87 9.96 -38.19
C ASP A 76 -1.63 9.09 -37.18
N SER A 77 -2.84 8.65 -37.55
CA SER A 77 -3.69 7.85 -36.66
C SER A 77 -3.16 6.43 -36.47
N GLY A 78 -2.54 5.82 -37.47
CA GLY A 78 -1.97 4.47 -37.39
C GLY A 78 -0.75 4.41 -36.48
N GLU A 79 0.11 5.42 -36.54
CA GLU A 79 1.25 5.59 -35.64
C GLU A 79 0.77 5.81 -34.20
N ARG A 80 -0.25 6.65 -33.98
CA ARG A 80 -0.84 6.85 -32.63
C ARG A 80 -1.39 5.55 -32.05
N GLU A 81 -2.03 4.71 -32.86
CA GLU A 81 -2.54 3.41 -32.44
C GLU A 81 -1.39 2.47 -32.06
N ARG A 82 -0.37 2.36 -32.91
CA ARG A 82 0.82 1.56 -32.63
C ARG A 82 1.53 2.00 -31.35
N LEU A 83 1.77 3.30 -31.18
CA LEU A 83 2.39 3.85 -29.98
C LEU A 83 1.55 3.59 -28.74
N SER A 84 0.21 3.58 -28.85
CA SER A 84 -0.67 3.24 -27.73
C SER A 84 -0.46 1.79 -27.26
N LEU A 85 -0.35 0.86 -28.21
CA LEU A 85 -0.07 -0.56 -27.90
C LEU A 85 1.32 -0.73 -27.27
N GLU A 86 2.34 -0.05 -27.79
CA GLU A 86 3.69 -0.08 -27.24
C GLU A 86 3.72 0.51 -25.81
N ILE A 87 3.04 1.64 -25.56
CA ILE A 87 2.91 2.23 -24.22
C ILE A 87 2.28 1.23 -23.25
N SER A 88 1.14 0.63 -23.61
CA SER A 88 0.46 -0.32 -22.73
C SER A 88 1.31 -1.54 -22.41
N GLN A 89 2.09 -2.05 -23.37
CA GLN A 89 3.03 -3.16 -23.12
C GLN A 89 4.14 -2.74 -22.15
N ARG A 90 4.71 -1.54 -22.30
CA ARG A 90 5.75 -1.05 -21.39
C ARG A 90 5.21 -0.74 -20.00
N GLU A 91 3.98 -0.24 -19.90
CA GLU A 91 3.32 0.01 -18.61
C GLU A 91 3.09 -1.30 -17.84
N GLU A 92 2.74 -2.40 -18.50
CA GLU A 92 2.65 -3.72 -17.84
C GLU A 92 4.03 -4.22 -17.39
N GLN A 93 5.06 -4.10 -18.24
CA GLN A 93 6.44 -4.44 -17.85
C GLN A 93 6.94 -3.64 -16.64
N LEU A 94 6.56 -2.35 -16.57
CA LEU A 94 6.91 -1.50 -15.45
C LEU A 94 6.19 -1.93 -14.18
N LYS A 95 4.92 -2.32 -14.29
CA LYS A 95 4.16 -2.85 -13.16
C LYS A 95 4.81 -4.13 -12.61
N GLU A 96 5.11 -5.10 -13.46
CA GLU A 96 5.82 -6.33 -13.08
C GLU A 96 7.17 -6.02 -12.43
N ARG A 97 7.94 -5.09 -13.00
CA ARG A 97 9.23 -4.67 -12.43
C ARG A 97 9.08 -4.03 -11.06
N ILE A 98 8.05 -3.20 -10.84
CA ILE A 98 7.79 -2.61 -9.53
C ILE A 98 7.45 -3.71 -8.52
N GLU A 99 6.58 -4.65 -8.88
CA GLU A 99 6.21 -5.77 -8.01
C GLU A 99 7.44 -6.62 -7.62
N ASP A 100 8.32 -6.94 -8.57
CA ASP A 100 9.57 -7.67 -8.31
C ASP A 100 10.47 -6.92 -7.31
N VAL A 101 10.66 -5.62 -7.51
CA VAL A 101 11.51 -4.80 -6.62
C VAL A 101 10.88 -4.65 -5.24
N LEU A 102 9.56 -4.50 -5.15
CA LEU A 102 8.87 -4.43 -3.86
C LEU A 102 8.97 -5.76 -3.10
N GLU A 103 8.90 -6.91 -3.78
CA GLU A 103 9.10 -8.22 -3.15
C GLU A 103 10.55 -8.40 -2.68
N GLU A 104 11.55 -7.91 -3.43
CA GLU A 104 12.96 -7.85 -2.99
C GLU A 104 13.13 -6.99 -1.72
N LEU A 105 12.46 -5.84 -1.64
CA LEU A 105 12.55 -4.89 -0.52
C LEU A 105 11.70 -5.28 0.70
N LEU A 106 10.74 -6.20 0.53
CA LEU A 106 9.75 -6.54 1.55
C LEU A 106 10.37 -6.86 2.92
N PRO A 107 11.40 -7.75 3.04
CA PRO A 107 11.91 -8.13 4.35
C PRO A 107 12.42 -6.93 5.16
N GLU A 108 13.14 -6.03 4.50
CA GLU A 108 13.74 -4.86 5.13
C GLU A 108 12.69 -3.76 5.37
N ALA A 109 11.78 -3.52 4.43
CA ALA A 109 10.70 -2.55 4.57
C ALA A 109 9.77 -2.90 5.74
N PHE A 110 9.40 -4.18 5.89
CA PHE A 110 8.58 -4.64 7.02
C PHE A 110 9.34 -4.52 8.34
N ALA A 111 10.65 -4.79 8.33
CA ALA A 111 11.50 -4.60 9.50
C ALA A 111 11.56 -3.13 9.96
N VAL A 112 11.64 -2.19 9.01
CA VAL A 112 11.59 -0.74 9.29
C VAL A 112 10.28 -0.33 9.94
N VAL A 113 9.14 -0.82 9.42
CA VAL A 113 7.82 -0.58 10.02
C VAL A 113 7.74 -1.16 11.43
N LYS A 114 8.20 -2.41 11.62
CA LYS A 114 8.21 -3.07 12.94
C LYS A 114 9.08 -2.33 13.96
N GLU A 115 10.25 -1.87 13.53
CA GLU A 115 11.14 -1.08 14.38
C GLU A 115 10.56 0.32 14.69
N ALA A 116 9.92 0.98 13.72
CA ALA A 116 9.19 2.23 13.97
C ALA A 116 8.11 2.02 15.05
N CYS A 117 7.32 0.96 14.95
CA CYS A 117 6.34 0.59 15.98
C CYS A 117 6.99 0.44 17.37
N ARG A 118 8.16 -0.19 17.44
CA ARG A 118 8.92 -0.38 18.69
C ARG A 118 9.38 0.94 19.30
N ARG A 119 9.87 1.90 18.49
CA ARG A 119 10.32 3.23 18.93
C ARG A 119 9.20 4.17 19.35
N LEU A 120 8.02 3.96 18.78
CA LEU A 120 6.83 4.73 19.12
C LEU A 120 6.22 4.29 20.45
N ARG A 121 6.66 3.16 21.03
CA ARG A 121 6.12 2.67 22.32
C ARG A 121 6.21 3.71 23.42
N GLY A 122 5.11 3.84 24.17
CA GLY A 122 4.97 4.79 25.27
C GLY A 122 4.64 6.22 24.84
N ARG A 123 4.61 6.53 23.53
CA ARG A 123 4.21 7.86 23.07
C ARG A 123 2.70 8.06 23.21
N GLU A 124 2.31 9.21 23.75
CA GLU A 124 0.92 9.66 23.72
C GLU A 124 0.58 10.25 22.35
N ILE A 125 -0.51 9.79 21.74
CA ILE A 125 -1.05 10.30 20.49
C ILE A 125 -2.54 10.60 20.64
N VAL A 126 -3.05 11.45 19.75
CA VAL A 126 -4.46 11.83 19.70
C VAL A 126 -5.07 11.23 18.43
N VAL A 127 -6.14 10.47 18.60
CA VAL A 127 -6.91 9.87 17.51
C VAL A 127 -8.37 10.20 17.75
N THR A 128 -8.99 10.86 16.78
CA THR A 128 -10.36 11.35 16.79
C THR A 128 -10.74 12.10 18.07
N GLY A 129 -9.78 12.87 18.61
CA GLY A 129 -9.93 13.65 19.85
C GLY A 129 -9.67 12.87 21.14
N HIS A 130 -9.38 11.58 21.07
CA HIS A 130 -9.06 10.73 22.22
C HIS A 130 -7.56 10.52 22.36
N ARG A 131 -7.04 10.70 23.59
CA ARG A 131 -5.66 10.38 23.91
C ARG A 131 -5.49 8.88 24.09
N LEU A 132 -4.45 8.33 23.48
CA LEU A 132 -4.05 6.94 23.63
C LEU A 132 -2.54 6.81 23.65
N VAL A 133 -2.03 5.76 24.28
CA VAL A 133 -0.61 5.45 24.32
C VAL A 133 -0.33 4.42 23.24
N TRP A 134 0.66 4.68 22.38
CA TRP A 134 1.14 3.68 21.44
C TRP A 134 1.86 2.57 22.21
N ASP A 135 1.35 1.34 22.16
CA ASP A 135 2.00 0.17 22.77
C ASP A 135 1.85 -1.08 21.88
N MET A 136 2.05 -0.89 20.58
CA MET A 136 1.91 -1.96 19.59
C MET A 136 3.24 -2.24 18.91
N VAL A 137 3.57 -3.53 18.77
CA VAL A 137 4.67 -4.04 17.95
C VAL A 137 4.15 -5.27 17.20
N PRO A 138 4.31 -5.34 15.87
CA PRO A 138 3.80 -6.46 15.08
C PRO A 138 4.34 -7.83 15.52
N TYR A 139 3.42 -8.77 15.77
CA TYR A 139 3.70 -10.19 15.97
C TYR A 139 3.94 -10.92 14.64
N ASP A 140 4.52 -12.11 14.68
CA ASP A 140 4.82 -12.90 13.47
C ASP A 140 3.56 -13.26 12.66
N VAL A 141 2.43 -13.49 13.32
CA VAL A 141 1.14 -13.72 12.65
C VAL A 141 0.64 -12.48 11.92
N GLN A 142 1.01 -11.28 12.40
CA GLN A 142 0.69 -10.02 11.75
C GLN A 142 1.64 -9.77 10.56
N LEU A 143 2.93 -10.14 10.67
CA LEU A 143 3.86 -10.14 9.54
C LEU A 143 3.34 -11.05 8.41
N LEU A 144 2.87 -12.25 8.77
CA LEU A 144 2.25 -13.19 7.83
C LEU A 144 1.05 -12.57 7.11
N GLY A 145 0.15 -11.91 7.85
CA GLY A 145 -1.00 -11.20 7.28
C GLY A 145 -0.57 -10.09 6.32
N GLY A 146 0.46 -9.30 6.68
CA GLY A 146 1.00 -8.24 5.83
C GLY A 146 1.59 -8.77 4.53
N ILE A 147 2.34 -9.88 4.58
CA ILE A 147 2.89 -10.55 3.38
C ILE A 147 1.75 -11.03 2.47
N ALA A 148 0.71 -11.64 3.06
CA ALA A 148 -0.44 -12.12 2.30
C ALA A 148 -1.15 -10.96 1.57
N LEU A 149 -1.37 -9.83 2.26
CA LEU A 149 -1.99 -8.64 1.66
C LEU A 149 -1.12 -8.03 0.56
N HIS A 150 0.21 -7.94 0.75
CA HIS A 150 1.12 -7.44 -0.29
C HIS A 150 1.00 -8.29 -1.57
N ARG A 151 0.96 -9.62 -1.42
CA ARG A 151 0.84 -10.57 -2.55
C ARG A 151 -0.59 -10.73 -3.10
N GLY A 152 -1.49 -9.79 -2.78
CA GLY A 152 -2.85 -9.76 -3.33
C GLY A 152 -3.80 -10.84 -2.80
N ALA A 153 -3.48 -11.48 -1.67
CA ALA A 153 -4.35 -12.46 -1.02
C ALA A 153 -5.21 -11.83 0.07
N VAL A 154 -6.33 -12.50 0.41
CA VAL A 154 -7.15 -12.13 1.56
C VAL A 154 -6.54 -12.72 2.83
N ALA A 155 -6.23 -11.86 3.80
CA ALA A 155 -5.77 -12.27 5.12
C ALA A 155 -6.96 -12.41 6.08
N GLU A 156 -7.43 -13.64 6.31
CA GLU A 156 -8.46 -13.92 7.30
C GLU A 156 -7.84 -13.87 8.71
N MET A 157 -8.33 -12.95 9.54
CA MET A 157 -7.85 -12.75 10.91
C MET A 157 -9.05 -12.54 11.83
N ALA A 158 -8.99 -13.15 13.02
CA ALA A 158 -10.03 -12.96 14.03
C ALA A 158 -10.08 -11.50 14.52
N THR A 159 -11.25 -11.06 14.97
CA THR A 159 -11.40 -9.74 15.59
C THR A 159 -10.47 -9.62 16.80
N GLY A 160 -9.69 -8.55 16.85
CA GLY A 160 -8.70 -8.32 17.91
C GLY A 160 -7.27 -8.73 17.55
N GLU A 161 -7.05 -9.44 16.45
CA GLU A 161 -5.68 -9.81 15.96
C GLU A 161 -4.91 -8.62 15.36
N GLY A 162 -5.49 -7.41 15.36
CA GLY A 162 -4.83 -6.18 14.92
C GLY A 162 -4.79 -5.98 13.40
N LYS A 163 -5.88 -6.28 12.69
CA LYS A 163 -6.03 -6.03 11.23
C LYS A 163 -5.54 -4.63 10.81
N THR A 164 -5.90 -3.59 11.57
CA THR A 164 -5.48 -2.20 11.29
C THR A 164 -3.96 -2.04 11.32
N LEU A 165 -3.27 -2.66 12.29
CA LEU A 165 -1.80 -2.63 12.36
C LEU A 165 -1.18 -3.45 11.23
N VAL A 166 -1.77 -4.59 10.88
CA VAL A 166 -1.31 -5.46 9.79
C VAL A 166 -1.26 -4.71 8.45
N ALA A 167 -2.28 -3.91 8.15
CA ALA A 167 -2.34 -3.13 6.91
C ALA A 167 -1.18 -2.14 6.76
N THR A 168 -0.53 -1.72 7.85
CA THR A 168 0.52 -0.69 7.78
C THR A 168 1.76 -1.10 6.99
N MET A 169 2.15 -2.37 7.10
CA MET A 169 3.34 -2.89 6.44
C MET A 169 3.19 -2.95 4.91
N PRO A 170 2.15 -3.58 4.33
CA PRO A 170 1.94 -3.56 2.89
C PRO A 170 1.57 -2.18 2.36
N LEU A 171 0.88 -1.32 3.12
CA LEU A 171 0.63 0.07 2.70
C LEU A 171 1.93 0.86 2.61
N TYR A 172 2.81 0.77 3.62
CA TYR A 172 4.12 1.40 3.59
C TYR A 172 4.93 0.92 2.38
N LEU A 173 5.08 -0.40 2.21
CA LEU A 173 5.86 -1.00 1.12
C LEU A 173 5.35 -0.53 -0.26
N ASN A 174 4.07 -0.69 -0.55
CA ASN A 174 3.52 -0.36 -1.86
C ASN A 174 3.48 1.17 -2.12
N ALA A 175 3.43 1.99 -1.06
CA ALA A 175 3.51 3.44 -1.21
C ALA A 175 4.91 3.93 -1.64
N LEU A 176 5.97 3.14 -1.43
CA LEU A 176 7.34 3.50 -1.85
C LEU A 176 7.46 3.66 -3.37
N ALA A 177 6.59 3.03 -4.16
CA ALA A 177 6.55 3.19 -5.61
C ALA A 177 6.07 4.59 -6.05
N GLY A 178 5.58 5.44 -5.14
CA GLY A 178 5.14 6.81 -5.44
C GLY A 178 3.85 6.90 -6.27
N ARG A 179 3.16 5.76 -6.46
CA ARG A 179 1.94 5.62 -7.28
C ARG A 179 0.64 5.68 -6.45
N GLY A 180 0.77 5.79 -5.13
CA GLY A 180 -0.34 5.80 -4.18
C GLY A 180 -0.76 4.39 -3.75
N ALA A 181 -1.08 4.25 -2.46
CA ALA A 181 -1.70 3.05 -1.90
C ALA A 181 -3.02 3.42 -1.23
N HIS A 182 -4.09 2.68 -1.52
CA HIS A 182 -5.42 2.99 -1.00
C HIS A 182 -5.81 2.03 0.14
N LEU A 183 -6.32 2.55 1.25
CA LEU A 183 -7.05 1.75 2.24
C LEU A 183 -8.54 2.08 2.15
N VAL A 184 -9.34 1.08 1.80
CA VAL A 184 -10.79 1.18 1.69
C VAL A 184 -11.41 0.65 2.98
N THR A 185 -12.32 1.41 3.57
CA THR A 185 -13.07 1.03 4.78
C THR A 185 -14.57 1.15 4.51
N VAL A 186 -15.39 0.61 5.42
CA VAL A 186 -16.85 0.61 5.30
C VAL A 186 -17.51 1.95 5.66
N ASN A 187 -16.82 2.85 6.39
CA ASN A 187 -17.37 4.18 6.70
C ASN A 187 -16.28 5.23 6.96
N SER A 188 -16.66 6.50 6.82
CA SER A 188 -15.75 7.64 6.93
C SER A 188 -15.11 7.80 8.31
N TYR A 189 -15.82 7.42 9.38
CA TYR A 189 -15.26 7.46 10.74
C TYR A 189 -14.10 6.47 10.89
N LEU A 190 -14.24 5.23 10.38
CA LEU A 190 -13.16 4.24 10.41
C LEU A 190 -11.99 4.70 9.53
N ALA A 191 -12.25 5.22 8.34
CA ALA A 191 -11.23 5.80 7.47
C ALA A 191 -10.41 6.87 8.21
N GLN A 192 -11.10 7.82 8.85
CA GLN A 192 -10.45 8.89 9.61
C GLN A 192 -9.69 8.37 10.82
N ARG A 193 -10.32 7.54 11.65
CA ARG A 193 -9.72 6.98 12.87
C ARG A 193 -8.44 6.22 12.54
N ASP A 194 -8.50 5.35 11.55
CA ASP A 194 -7.36 4.48 11.21
C ASP A 194 -6.25 5.25 10.52
N ALA A 195 -6.59 6.26 9.71
CA ALA A 195 -5.62 7.18 9.15
C ALA A 195 -4.89 7.96 10.25
N GLU A 196 -5.61 8.62 11.16
CA GLU A 196 -5.02 9.38 12.27
C GLU A 196 -4.16 8.50 13.17
N TRP A 197 -4.64 7.29 13.48
CA TRP A 197 -3.93 6.36 14.34
C TRP A 197 -2.63 5.86 13.71
N MET A 198 -2.72 5.29 12.50
CA MET A 198 -1.57 4.68 11.81
C MET A 198 -0.62 5.71 11.21
N ASN A 199 -1.06 6.96 10.97
CA ASN A 199 -0.20 8.07 10.54
C ASN A 199 0.94 8.34 11.52
N THR A 200 0.84 7.92 12.78
CA THR A 200 1.95 7.94 13.73
C THR A 200 3.18 7.20 13.18
N ILE A 201 2.98 6.05 12.52
CA ILE A 201 4.05 5.27 11.88
C ILE A 201 4.49 5.96 10.59
N TYR A 202 3.53 6.26 9.71
CA TYR A 202 3.83 6.76 8.37
C TYR A 202 4.57 8.11 8.40
N SER A 203 4.07 9.07 9.20
CA SER A 203 4.74 10.36 9.39
C SER A 203 6.09 10.23 10.06
N PHE A 204 6.25 9.28 11.00
CA PHE A 204 7.57 8.98 11.57
C PHE A 204 8.54 8.53 10.48
N LEU A 205 8.09 7.71 9.52
CA LEU A 205 8.88 7.22 8.39
C LEU A 205 8.90 8.16 7.16
N GLY A 206 8.28 9.34 7.24
CA GLY A 206 8.32 10.35 6.18
C GLY A 206 7.31 10.18 5.05
N LEU A 207 6.27 9.35 5.25
CA LEU A 207 5.16 9.20 4.30
C LEU A 207 4.03 10.19 4.63
N THR A 208 3.32 10.59 3.58
CA THR A 208 2.11 11.42 3.65
C THR A 208 0.84 10.58 3.63
N VAL A 209 -0.14 10.96 4.44
CA VAL A 209 -1.42 10.26 4.57
C VAL A 209 -2.57 11.26 4.47
N ALA A 210 -3.63 10.90 3.76
CA ALA A 210 -4.83 11.71 3.65
C ALA A 210 -6.11 10.85 3.66
N VAL A 211 -7.25 11.49 3.97
CA VAL A 211 -8.58 10.87 3.99
C VAL A 211 -9.47 11.61 2.99
N ILE A 212 -9.95 10.93 1.94
CA ILE A 212 -10.71 11.60 0.87
C ILE A 212 -12.11 12.04 1.32
N ASP A 213 -12.71 11.31 2.26
CA ASP A 213 -14.03 11.61 2.83
C ASP A 213 -14.09 12.97 3.57
N GLN A 214 -12.93 13.59 3.86
CA GLN A 214 -12.85 14.91 4.50
C GLN A 214 -12.90 16.08 3.51
N HIS A 215 -12.95 15.80 2.21
CA HIS A 215 -12.86 16.82 1.17
C HIS A 215 -13.97 16.67 0.15
N ASP A 216 -14.54 17.80 -0.26
CA ASP A 216 -15.61 17.81 -1.24
C ASP A 216 -15.15 17.24 -2.60
N PRO A 217 -15.99 16.45 -3.28
CA PRO A 217 -15.79 15.98 -4.65
C PRO A 217 -15.23 17.02 -5.63
N GLY A 218 -14.20 16.65 -6.40
CA GLY A 218 -13.67 17.46 -7.51
C GLY A 218 -12.86 18.70 -7.09
N THR A 219 -12.63 18.90 -5.79
CA THR A 219 -11.85 20.04 -5.27
C THR A 219 -10.34 19.82 -5.39
N PRO A 220 -9.54 20.90 -5.38
CA PRO A 220 -8.08 20.81 -5.26
C PRO A 220 -7.62 20.03 -4.02
N GLU A 221 -8.34 20.15 -2.91
CA GLU A 221 -8.07 19.43 -1.66
C GLU A 221 -8.27 17.93 -1.83
N ARG A 222 -9.35 17.50 -2.52
CA ARG A 222 -9.58 16.10 -2.88
C ARG A 222 -8.45 15.54 -3.75
N ARG A 223 -7.98 16.31 -4.73
CA ARG A 223 -6.82 15.96 -5.56
C ARG A 223 -5.54 15.87 -4.73
N ALA A 224 -5.33 16.78 -3.79
CA ALA A 224 -4.18 16.75 -2.89
C ALA A 224 -4.21 15.50 -2.00
N ALA A 225 -5.38 15.08 -1.53
CA ALA A 225 -5.54 13.84 -0.76
C ALA A 225 -5.11 12.61 -1.56
N TYR A 226 -5.53 12.48 -2.83
CA TYR A 226 -5.06 11.40 -3.71
C TYR A 226 -3.56 11.45 -4.03
N ARG A 227 -2.90 12.61 -3.89
CA ARG A 227 -1.45 12.76 -4.07
C ARG A 227 -0.65 12.32 -2.84
N ALA A 228 -1.28 12.13 -1.69
CA ALA A 228 -0.62 11.53 -0.53
C ALA A 228 -0.15 10.11 -0.84
N ASP A 229 0.96 9.70 -0.24
CA ASP A 229 1.54 8.36 -0.41
C ASP A 229 0.51 7.27 -0.09
N ILE A 230 -0.28 7.47 0.96
CA ILE A 230 -1.36 6.59 1.39
C ILE A 230 -2.67 7.38 1.48
N THR A 231 -3.71 6.86 0.84
CA THR A 231 -5.04 7.48 0.84
C THR A 231 -6.05 6.55 1.49
N TYR A 232 -6.71 7.02 2.54
CA TYR A 232 -7.82 6.32 3.20
C TYR A 232 -9.15 6.84 2.66
N GLY A 233 -10.15 5.97 2.58
CA GLY A 233 -11.51 6.39 2.30
C GLY A 233 -12.52 5.27 2.25
N THR A 234 -13.75 5.60 1.89
CA THR A 234 -14.82 4.63 1.65
C THR A 234 -14.88 4.16 0.21
N ASN A 235 -15.42 2.95 -0.01
CA ASN A 235 -15.62 2.37 -1.35
C ASN A 235 -16.43 3.31 -2.27
N ASN A 236 -17.49 3.91 -1.73
CA ASN A 236 -18.34 4.87 -2.43
C ASN A 236 -17.54 6.08 -2.91
N GLU A 237 -16.73 6.68 -2.04
CA GLU A 237 -15.95 7.86 -2.39
C GLU A 237 -14.91 7.56 -3.48
N PHE A 238 -14.17 6.44 -3.38
CA PHE A 238 -13.26 6.00 -4.45
C PHE A 238 -13.98 5.71 -5.77
N GLY A 239 -15.12 5.01 -5.71
CA GLY A 239 -15.92 4.67 -6.89
C GLY A 239 -16.51 5.89 -7.59
N PHE A 240 -17.11 6.82 -6.84
CA PHE A 240 -17.69 8.03 -7.39
C PHE A 240 -16.63 9.00 -7.93
N ASP A 241 -15.46 9.10 -7.31
CA ASP A 241 -14.34 9.85 -7.90
C ASP A 241 -13.91 9.26 -9.24
N TYR A 242 -13.81 7.93 -9.35
CA TYR A 242 -13.48 7.29 -10.61
C TYR A 242 -14.51 7.61 -11.70
N LEU A 243 -15.80 7.52 -11.39
CA LEU A 243 -16.87 7.87 -12.33
C LEU A 243 -16.79 9.35 -12.74
N ARG A 244 -16.60 10.25 -11.77
CA ARG A 244 -16.46 11.69 -12.04
C ARG A 244 -15.24 12.00 -12.91
N ASP A 245 -14.10 11.38 -12.65
CA ASP A 245 -12.86 11.54 -13.44
C ASP A 245 -12.99 11.05 -14.90
N ASN A 246 -13.99 10.22 -15.19
CA ASN A 246 -14.33 9.81 -16.55
C ASN A 246 -15.39 10.70 -17.22
N MET A 247 -15.96 11.67 -16.49
CA MET A 247 -16.91 12.67 -17.00
C MET A 247 -16.32 14.08 -17.10
N VAL A 248 -15.09 14.32 -16.63
CA VAL A 248 -14.45 15.64 -16.71
C VAL A 248 -14.08 16.01 -18.15
N LEU A 249 -14.03 17.32 -18.42
CA LEU A 249 -13.72 17.87 -19.75
C LEU A 249 -12.21 17.97 -20.02
N SER A 250 -11.39 17.94 -18.98
CA SER A 250 -9.93 18.08 -19.08
C SER A 250 -9.19 17.22 -18.06
N LEU A 251 -7.97 16.81 -18.40
CA LEU A 251 -7.14 15.96 -17.52
C LEU A 251 -6.80 16.65 -16.19
N GLU A 252 -6.67 17.97 -16.19
CA GLU A 252 -6.37 18.76 -14.99
C GLU A 252 -7.48 18.74 -13.96
N GLN A 253 -8.71 18.38 -14.35
CA GLN A 253 -9.85 18.28 -13.44
C GLN A 253 -9.89 16.95 -12.68
N ARG A 254 -9.18 15.92 -13.15
CA ARG A 254 -9.15 14.62 -12.49
C ARG A 254 -8.57 14.73 -11.08
N VAL A 255 -9.11 13.95 -10.15
CA VAL A 255 -8.62 13.90 -8.77
C VAL A 255 -7.77 12.65 -8.50
N GLN A 256 -8.09 11.51 -9.10
CA GLN A 256 -7.34 10.27 -8.95
C GLN A 256 -6.05 10.27 -9.80
N ARG A 257 -5.11 9.40 -9.44
CA ARG A 257 -3.81 9.23 -10.13
C ARG A 257 -3.50 7.79 -10.55
N GLY A 258 -4.55 6.98 -10.76
CA GLY A 258 -4.47 5.56 -11.10
C GLY A 258 -4.89 4.64 -9.96
N HIS A 259 -4.82 3.33 -10.19
CA HIS A 259 -5.26 2.30 -9.25
C HIS A 259 -4.14 1.26 -9.07
N HIS A 260 -3.09 1.66 -8.33
CA HIS A 260 -1.87 0.84 -8.20
C HIS A 260 -2.03 -0.29 -7.19
N TYR A 261 -2.45 0.04 -5.97
CA TYR A 261 -2.63 -0.93 -4.89
C TYR A 261 -3.76 -0.49 -3.96
N ALA A 262 -4.59 -1.44 -3.54
CA ALA A 262 -5.68 -1.20 -2.60
C ALA A 262 -5.81 -2.36 -1.60
N ILE A 263 -5.96 -2.02 -0.32
CA ILE A 263 -6.39 -2.95 0.72
C ILE A 263 -7.84 -2.60 1.06
N ILE A 264 -8.70 -3.62 1.09
CA ILE A 264 -10.11 -3.46 1.44
C ILE A 264 -10.32 -4.09 2.81
N ASP A 265 -10.59 -3.26 3.82
CA ASP A 265 -11.00 -3.72 5.14
C ASP A 265 -12.47 -4.17 5.12
N GLU A 266 -12.79 -5.22 5.87
CA GLU A 266 -14.09 -5.92 5.83
C GLU A 266 -14.55 -6.23 4.39
N VAL A 267 -13.67 -6.93 3.66
CA VAL A 267 -13.84 -7.27 2.23
C VAL A 267 -15.13 -8.02 1.92
N ASP A 268 -15.65 -8.81 2.86
CA ASP A 268 -16.93 -9.51 2.73
C ASP A 268 -18.10 -8.51 2.65
N SER A 269 -18.13 -7.52 3.53
CA SER A 269 -19.14 -6.47 3.53
C SER A 269 -19.13 -5.68 2.20
N ILE A 270 -17.94 -5.31 1.73
CA ILE A 270 -17.80 -4.44 0.55
C ILE A 270 -17.96 -5.21 -0.78
N LEU A 271 -17.26 -6.34 -0.95
CA LEU A 271 -17.23 -7.06 -2.23
C LEU A 271 -18.32 -8.12 -2.38
N ILE A 272 -19.01 -8.50 -1.31
CA ILE A 272 -20.12 -9.46 -1.37
C ILE A 272 -21.45 -8.79 -1.06
N ASP A 273 -21.58 -8.14 0.10
CA ASP A 273 -22.89 -7.63 0.55
C ASP A 273 -23.32 -6.36 -0.20
N GLU A 274 -22.39 -5.43 -0.42
CA GLU A 274 -22.65 -4.16 -1.12
C GLU A 274 -22.55 -4.25 -2.65
N ALA A 275 -21.98 -5.33 -3.19
CA ALA A 275 -21.75 -5.50 -4.63
C ALA A 275 -22.99 -5.96 -5.44
N ARG A 276 -24.20 -5.65 -4.96
CA ARG A 276 -25.48 -6.11 -5.54
C ARG A 276 -26.00 -5.26 -6.69
#